data_AF-A0A1F7PUP3-F1
#
_entry.id   AF-A0A1F7PUP3-F1
#
_cell.length_a   1.000
_cell.length_b   1.000
_cell.length_c   1.000
_cell.angle_alpha   90.00
_cell.angle_beta   90.00
_cell.angle_gamma   90.00
#
_symmetry.space_group_name_H-M   'P 1'
#
loop_
_entity.id
_entity.type
_entity.pdbx_description
1 polymer ?
#
loop_
_entity_poly.entity_id
_entity_poly.type
_entity_poly.pdbx_seq_one_letter_code
_entity_poly.pdbx_strand_id
1 'polypeptide(L)'
;MGTERESLYRYWGKAGVADEEARYHLLPYHCLDVAAVGSVLLREQEELLRGLAGFLGVHADALRRWLTYLLAIHDVGKFADSFQNLRPDLMLALQGRKAAVSYDERHDTLGYRFCAGKGRQGAALEVLAGPTWQHADPEDLRDLLAPWLSAVTGHHGRPPALVNAPRPLSHNFPGAVSADAIAFLREALGLLLPEGSPFNLADYSQVQAFSRVSWLMAGLAVAADWMSVSANIDGFMPASDHPR
;
A
#
# COMPACT_ATOMS: atom_id res chain seq x y z
N MET A 1 14.71 -6.68 23.05
CA MET A 1 14.70 -6.45 21.59
C MET A 1 13.63 -7.35 21.03
N GLY A 2 12.45 -6.81 20.74
CA GLY A 2 11.41 -7.57 20.04
C GLY A 2 11.90 -7.90 18.64
N THR A 3 11.47 -9.04 18.11
CA THR A 3 11.82 -9.44 16.73
C THR A 3 11.26 -8.44 15.71
N GLU A 4 11.86 -8.30 14.52
CA GLU A 4 11.36 -7.38 13.47
C GLU A 4 9.88 -7.61 13.10
N ARG A 5 9.34 -8.81 13.35
CA ARG A 5 7.90 -9.09 13.18
C ARG A 5 7.03 -8.45 14.25
N GLU A 6 7.51 -8.33 15.48
CA GLU A 6 6.77 -7.70 16.57
C GLU A 6 6.59 -6.19 16.35
N SER A 7 7.51 -5.55 15.60
CA SER A 7 7.42 -4.12 15.36
C SER A 7 6.29 -3.72 14.42
N LEU A 8 5.90 -4.59 13.49
CA LEU A 8 4.81 -4.37 12.53
C LEU A 8 3.44 -4.21 13.22
N TYR A 9 3.25 -4.89 14.36
CA TYR A 9 1.99 -4.89 15.10
C TYR A 9 1.81 -3.66 16.00
N ARG A 10 2.67 -2.64 15.86
CA ARG A 10 2.60 -1.36 16.59
C ARG A 10 1.90 -0.24 15.83
N TYR A 11 1.34 -0.56 14.66
CA TYR A 11 0.70 0.39 13.76
C TYR A 11 -0.78 0.09 13.65
N TRP A 12 -1.63 1.10 13.83
CA TRP A 12 -3.07 0.98 13.61
C TRP A 12 -3.44 1.38 12.18
N GLY A 13 -4.38 0.67 11.56
CA GLY A 13 -4.90 0.94 10.21
C GLY A 13 -6.32 1.50 10.21
N LYS A 14 -7.14 1.12 11.20
CA LYS A 14 -8.46 1.70 11.50
C LYS A 14 -8.59 1.88 13.02
N ALA A 15 -9.31 2.89 13.46
CA ALA A 15 -9.56 3.16 14.88
C ALA A 15 -11.00 3.63 15.07
N GLY A 16 -11.64 3.19 16.15
CA GLY A 16 -12.95 3.69 16.58
C GLY A 16 -12.87 5.14 17.05
N VAL A 17 -14.02 5.75 17.33
CA VAL A 17 -14.09 7.12 17.85
C VAL A 17 -13.50 7.17 19.26
N ALA A 18 -12.86 8.28 19.62
CA ALA A 18 -12.03 8.42 20.83
C ALA A 18 -12.75 8.18 22.18
N ASP A 19 -14.08 8.17 22.22
CA ASP A 19 -14.89 8.02 23.44
C ASP A 19 -15.36 6.58 23.73
N GLU A 20 -15.10 5.62 22.85
CA GLU A 20 -15.32 4.19 23.12
C GLU A 20 -14.00 3.52 23.54
N GLU A 21 -14.06 2.37 24.25
CA GLU A 21 -12.89 1.51 24.49
C GLU A 21 -12.06 1.45 23.22
N ALA A 22 -10.74 1.65 23.31
CA ALA A 22 -9.84 1.85 22.17
C ALA A 22 -9.85 0.64 21.23
N ARG A 23 -10.90 0.53 20.40
CA ARG A 23 -11.03 -0.40 19.31
C ARG A 23 -10.13 0.15 18.22
N TYR A 24 -9.12 -0.62 17.87
CA TYR A 24 -8.28 -0.38 16.70
C TYR A 24 -8.10 -1.69 15.96
N HIS A 25 -7.94 -1.60 14.66
CA HIS A 25 -7.51 -2.71 13.81
C HIS A 25 -6.08 -2.45 13.37
N LEU A 26 -5.21 -3.45 13.54
CA LEU A 26 -3.80 -3.31 13.21
C LEU A 26 -3.60 -3.14 11.71
N LEU A 27 -2.67 -2.27 11.33
CA LEU A 27 -2.41 -1.91 9.95
C LEU A 27 -2.04 -3.13 9.08
N PRO A 28 -1.11 -4.02 9.48
CA PRO A 28 -0.82 -5.21 8.69
C PRO A 28 -2.05 -6.10 8.46
N TYR A 29 -2.91 -6.26 9.47
CA TYR A 29 -4.13 -7.06 9.32
C TYR A 29 -5.15 -6.39 8.41
N HIS A 30 -5.38 -5.09 8.56
CA HIS A 30 -6.23 -4.35 7.63
C HIS A 30 -5.77 -4.52 6.18
N CYS A 31 -4.47 -4.35 5.93
CA CYS A 31 -3.90 -4.54 4.60
C CYS A 31 -4.12 -5.97 4.06
N LEU A 32 -3.93 -6.99 4.89
CA LEU A 32 -4.15 -8.39 4.50
C LEU A 32 -5.64 -8.71 4.29
N ASP A 33 -6.55 -8.10 5.04
CA ASP A 33 -8.00 -8.24 4.83
C ASP A 33 -8.39 -7.68 3.46
N VAL A 34 -7.91 -6.49 3.10
CA VAL A 34 -8.13 -5.87 1.79
C VAL A 34 -7.57 -6.75 0.66
N ALA A 35 -6.36 -7.28 0.84
CA ALA A 35 -5.76 -8.21 -0.12
C ALA A 35 -6.60 -9.50 -0.27
N ALA A 36 -7.06 -10.09 0.83
CA ALA A 36 -7.88 -11.30 0.82
C ALA A 36 -9.22 -11.06 0.10
N VAL A 37 -9.93 -9.98 0.45
CA VAL A 37 -11.17 -9.58 -0.21
C VAL A 37 -10.96 -9.36 -1.70
N GLY A 38 -9.94 -8.59 -2.09
CA GLY A 38 -9.64 -8.37 -3.50
C GLY A 38 -9.28 -9.64 -4.25
N SER A 39 -8.58 -10.58 -3.60
CA SER A 39 -8.28 -11.90 -4.18
C SER A 39 -9.55 -12.74 -4.40
N VAL A 40 -10.53 -12.66 -3.50
CA VAL A 40 -11.87 -13.26 -3.71
C VAL A 40 -12.56 -12.59 -4.89
N LEU A 41 -12.65 -11.25 -4.91
CA LEU A 41 -13.31 -10.51 -6.00
C LEU A 41 -12.71 -10.85 -7.38
N LEU A 42 -11.39 -10.96 -7.47
CA LEU A 42 -10.70 -11.35 -8.71
C LEU A 42 -11.00 -12.80 -9.13
N ARG A 43 -11.20 -13.72 -8.18
CA ARG A 43 -11.56 -15.12 -8.47
C ARG A 43 -13.00 -15.23 -8.95
N GLU A 44 -13.92 -14.48 -8.35
CA GLU A 44 -15.32 -14.44 -8.77
C GLU A 44 -15.50 -13.79 -10.15
N GLN A 45 -14.53 -12.97 -10.58
CA GLN A 45 -14.50 -12.29 -11.89
C GLN A 45 -13.47 -12.93 -12.83
N GLU A 46 -13.49 -14.26 -12.96
CA GLU A 46 -12.47 -15.02 -13.71
C GLU A 46 -12.33 -14.58 -15.18
N GLU A 47 -13.44 -14.28 -15.87
CA GLU A 47 -13.41 -13.82 -17.26
C GLU A 47 -12.72 -12.46 -17.42
N LEU A 48 -13.03 -11.52 -16.52
CA LEU A 48 -12.36 -10.21 -16.47
C LEU A 48 -10.86 -10.39 -16.21
N LEU A 49 -10.50 -11.21 -15.21
CA LEU A 49 -9.10 -11.47 -14.88
C LEU A 49 -8.35 -12.09 -16.06
N ARG A 50 -8.93 -13.08 -16.76
CA ARG A 50 -8.33 -13.69 -17.95
C ARG A 50 -8.21 -12.70 -19.10
N GLY A 51 -9.21 -11.85 -19.32
CA GLY A 51 -9.16 -10.78 -20.33
C GLY A 51 -8.04 -9.78 -20.05
N LEU A 52 -7.92 -9.33 -18.79
CA LEU A 52 -6.83 -8.45 -18.35
C LEU A 52 -5.47 -9.12 -18.49
N ALA A 53 -5.34 -10.39 -18.10
CA ALA A 53 -4.11 -11.15 -18.22
C ALA A 53 -3.66 -11.29 -19.68
N GLY A 54 -4.60 -11.61 -20.58
CA GLY A 54 -4.34 -11.66 -22.02
C GLY A 54 -3.94 -10.30 -22.60
N PHE A 55 -4.62 -9.23 -22.18
CA PHE A 55 -4.28 -7.87 -22.59
C PHE A 55 -2.89 -7.41 -22.11
N LEU A 56 -2.50 -7.84 -20.91
CA LEU A 56 -1.21 -7.54 -20.29
C LEU A 56 -0.10 -8.52 -20.68
N GLY A 57 -0.42 -9.59 -21.43
CA GLY A 57 0.55 -10.60 -21.86
C GLY A 57 1.12 -11.47 -20.73
N VAL A 58 0.35 -11.69 -19.66
CA VAL A 58 0.77 -12.46 -18.47
C VAL A 58 -0.20 -13.59 -18.13
N HIS A 59 0.21 -14.53 -17.29
CA HIS A 59 -0.68 -15.60 -16.81
C HIS A 59 -1.69 -15.07 -15.79
N ALA A 60 -2.95 -15.52 -15.85
CA ALA A 60 -4.03 -15.03 -15.00
C ALA A 60 -3.77 -15.22 -13.49
N ASP A 61 -3.26 -16.38 -13.08
CA ASP A 61 -2.90 -16.61 -11.68
C ASP A 61 -1.77 -15.70 -11.18
N ALA A 62 -0.79 -15.42 -12.04
CA ALA A 62 0.32 -14.56 -11.70
C ALA A 62 -0.14 -13.10 -11.60
N LEU A 63 -1.03 -12.66 -12.50
CA LEU A 63 -1.69 -11.36 -12.40
C LEU A 63 -2.55 -11.26 -11.14
N ARG A 64 -3.30 -12.30 -10.76
CA ARG A 64 -4.07 -12.30 -9.51
C ARG A 64 -3.17 -12.10 -8.29
N ARG A 65 -2.07 -12.84 -8.20
CA ARG A 65 -1.08 -12.70 -7.11
C ARG A 65 -0.47 -11.30 -7.08
N TRP A 66 -0.09 -10.78 -8.26
CA TRP A 66 0.43 -9.42 -8.41
C TRP A 66 -0.55 -8.37 -7.88
N LEU A 67 -1.81 -8.43 -8.35
CA LEU A 67 -2.87 -7.52 -7.90
C LEU A 67 -3.16 -7.66 -6.41
N THR A 68 -3.17 -8.90 -5.89
CA THR A 68 -3.38 -9.17 -4.46
C THR A 68 -2.27 -8.56 -3.61
N TYR A 69 -1.01 -8.66 -4.03
CA TYR A 69 0.11 -8.00 -3.36
C TYR A 69 0.00 -6.47 -3.41
N LEU A 70 -0.37 -5.88 -4.56
CA LEU A 70 -0.58 -4.44 -4.65
C LEU A 70 -1.65 -3.96 -3.68
N LEU A 71 -2.76 -4.68 -3.57
CA LEU A 71 -3.81 -4.39 -2.59
C LEU A 71 -3.30 -4.48 -1.15
N ALA A 72 -2.41 -5.42 -0.83
CA ALA A 72 -1.82 -5.50 0.50
C ALA A 72 -0.97 -4.27 0.86
N ILE A 73 -0.46 -3.53 -0.12
CA ILE A 73 0.40 -2.37 0.14
C ILE A 73 -0.31 -1.03 -0.10
N HIS A 74 -1.63 -1.04 -0.36
CA HIS A 74 -2.43 0.16 -0.66
C HIS A 74 -2.30 1.24 0.42
N ASP A 75 -2.20 0.81 1.67
CA ASP A 75 -2.23 1.64 2.88
C ASP A 75 -0.87 1.77 3.57
N VAL A 76 0.24 1.43 2.90
CA VAL A 76 1.60 1.55 3.45
C VAL A 76 1.93 2.98 3.91
N GLY A 77 1.24 3.98 3.36
CA GLY A 77 1.34 5.36 3.83
C GLY A 77 0.92 5.56 5.28
N LYS A 78 0.09 4.67 5.84
CA LYS A 78 -0.38 4.74 7.24
C LYS A 78 0.70 4.42 8.26
N PHE A 79 1.84 3.85 7.85
CA PHE A 79 3.01 3.73 8.72
C PHE A 79 3.56 5.11 9.12
N ALA A 80 3.29 6.16 8.33
CA ALA A 80 3.77 7.50 8.58
C ALA A 80 3.39 8.03 9.98
N ASP A 81 4.33 8.73 10.60
CA ASP A 81 4.12 9.39 11.90
C ASP A 81 2.94 10.36 11.87
N SER A 82 2.77 11.11 10.78
CA SER A 82 1.63 12.01 10.62
C SER A 82 0.28 11.30 10.70
N PHE A 83 0.16 10.11 10.08
CA PHE A 83 -1.06 9.32 10.12
C PHE A 83 -1.26 8.68 11.50
N GLN A 84 -0.22 8.04 12.05
CA GLN A 84 -0.32 7.40 13.37
C GLN A 84 -0.67 8.43 14.46
N ASN A 85 -0.19 9.67 14.33
CA ASN A 85 -0.47 10.78 15.24
C ASN A 85 -1.89 11.37 15.10
N LEU A 86 -2.73 10.89 14.18
CA LEU A 86 -4.17 11.18 14.21
C LEU A 86 -4.84 10.59 15.47
N ARG A 87 -4.23 9.56 16.08
CA ARG A 87 -4.58 9.01 17.39
C ARG A 87 -3.34 8.97 18.29
N PRO A 88 -2.96 10.11 18.91
CA PRO A 88 -1.77 10.19 19.77
C PRO A 88 -1.80 9.24 20.96
N ASP A 89 -2.99 8.90 21.44
CA ASP A 89 -3.23 7.91 22.49
C ASP A 89 -2.87 6.49 22.03
N LEU A 90 -3.31 6.08 20.82
CA LEU A 90 -2.93 4.79 20.23
C LEU A 90 -1.46 4.74 19.87
N MET A 91 -0.91 5.84 19.32
CA MET A 91 0.52 5.92 19.03
C MET A 91 1.36 5.75 20.30
N LEU A 92 0.95 6.38 21.41
CA LEU A 92 1.62 6.20 22.69
C LEU A 92 1.46 4.76 23.22
N ALA A 93 0.26 4.19 23.15
CA ALA A 93 -0.01 2.84 23.66
C ALA A 93 0.71 1.74 22.85
N LEU A 94 0.73 1.85 21.53
CA LEU A 94 1.29 0.84 20.62
C LEU A 94 2.80 1.01 20.38
N GLN A 95 3.29 2.26 20.35
CA GLN A 95 4.68 2.56 19.98
C GLN A 95 5.51 3.10 21.14
N GLY A 96 4.91 3.45 22.27
CA GLY A 96 5.61 3.99 23.44
C GLY A 96 6.18 5.39 23.23
N ARG A 97 5.73 6.12 22.21
CA ARG A 97 6.25 7.45 21.85
C ARG A 97 5.17 8.38 21.34
N LYS A 98 5.47 9.68 21.32
CA LYS A 98 4.65 10.73 20.70
C LYS A 98 5.40 11.30 19.49
N ALA A 99 4.66 11.83 18.52
CA ALA A 99 5.22 12.59 17.41
C ALA A 99 4.61 14.00 17.38
N ALA A 100 5.43 15.01 17.08
CA ALA A 100 4.97 16.37 16.84
C ALA A 100 4.88 16.62 15.33
N VAL A 101 4.09 15.80 14.65
CA VAL A 101 3.98 15.77 13.18
C VAL A 101 2.53 16.01 12.79
N SER A 102 2.29 17.04 11.98
CA SER A 102 0.97 17.36 11.43
C SER A 102 0.63 16.48 10.23
N TYR A 103 -0.64 16.12 10.10
CA TYR A 103 -1.19 15.38 8.96
C TYR A 103 -1.55 16.32 7.80
N ASP A 104 -0.50 16.93 7.23
CA ASP A 104 -0.62 17.90 6.12
C ASP A 104 -0.62 17.21 4.74
N GLU A 105 -0.29 15.92 4.70
CA GLU A 105 -0.20 15.12 3.49
C GLU A 105 -0.89 13.78 3.71
N ARG A 106 -1.81 13.45 2.80
CA ARG A 106 -2.62 12.24 2.90
C ARG A 106 -1.76 10.99 2.82
N HIS A 107 -2.16 9.97 3.56
CA HIS A 107 -1.44 8.69 3.59
C HIS A 107 -1.35 8.03 2.21
N ASP A 108 -2.34 8.18 1.32
CA ASP A 108 -2.20 7.72 -0.07
C ASP A 108 -0.98 8.31 -0.78
N THR A 109 -0.79 9.62 -0.65
CA THR A 109 0.29 10.36 -1.28
C THR A 109 1.63 10.03 -0.62
N LEU A 110 1.64 9.90 0.71
CA LEU A 110 2.81 9.43 1.46
C LEU A 110 3.22 8.00 1.06
N GLY A 111 2.25 7.09 0.94
CA GLY A 111 2.46 5.72 0.50
C GLY A 111 3.02 5.64 -0.90
N TYR A 112 2.46 6.42 -1.83
CA TYR A 112 2.98 6.52 -3.19
C TYR A 112 4.43 7.00 -3.21
N ARG A 113 4.72 8.10 -2.50
CA ARG A 113 6.07 8.66 -2.45
C ARG A 113 7.07 7.71 -1.81
N PHE A 114 6.66 7.01 -0.75
CA PHE A 114 7.48 6.01 -0.08
C PHE A 114 7.81 4.84 -1.02
N CYS A 115 6.80 4.33 -1.74
CA CYS A 115 6.93 3.17 -2.61
C CYS A 115 7.63 3.47 -3.94
N ALA A 116 7.23 4.53 -4.64
CA ALA A 116 7.70 4.85 -5.99
C ALA A 116 8.94 5.75 -6.01
N GLY A 117 9.17 6.53 -4.95
CA GLY A 117 10.28 7.48 -4.90
C GLY A 117 10.18 8.66 -5.88
N LYS A 118 11.04 9.65 -5.67
CA LYS A 118 11.25 10.81 -6.57
C LYS A 118 12.71 11.22 -6.49
N GLY A 119 13.47 11.01 -7.58
CA GLY A 119 14.91 11.31 -7.65
C GLY A 119 15.83 10.31 -6.93
N ARG A 120 15.26 9.34 -6.20
CA ARG A 120 15.90 8.13 -5.67
C ARG A 120 14.89 7.00 -5.73
N GLN A 121 15.37 5.76 -5.75
CA GLN A 121 14.51 4.57 -5.75
C GLN A 121 13.64 4.54 -4.48
N GLY A 122 12.36 4.17 -4.65
CA GLY A 122 11.43 4.01 -3.54
C GLY A 122 11.47 2.61 -2.95
N ALA A 123 10.92 2.46 -1.74
CA ALA A 123 11.02 1.22 -0.97
C ALA A 123 10.40 0.01 -1.67
N ALA A 124 9.25 0.18 -2.33
CA ALA A 124 8.61 -0.92 -3.06
C ALA A 124 9.41 -1.31 -4.30
N LEU A 125 10.01 -0.34 -4.99
CA LEU A 125 10.92 -0.61 -6.11
C LEU A 125 12.12 -1.43 -5.63
N GLU A 126 12.77 -1.05 -4.52
CA GLU A 126 13.90 -1.81 -3.96
C GLU A 126 13.51 -3.23 -3.54
N VAL A 127 12.36 -3.38 -2.86
CA VAL A 127 11.87 -4.67 -2.38
C VAL A 127 11.51 -5.61 -3.54
N LEU A 128 10.89 -5.10 -4.60
CA LEU A 128 10.53 -5.88 -5.79
C LEU A 128 11.73 -6.16 -6.71
N ALA A 129 12.70 -5.24 -6.76
CA ALA A 129 13.92 -5.42 -7.54
C ALA A 129 14.73 -6.61 -7.05
N GLY A 130 14.85 -6.80 -5.74
CA GLY A 130 15.66 -7.89 -5.15
C GLY A 130 15.40 -9.27 -5.78
N PRO A 131 14.16 -9.80 -5.73
CA PRO A 131 13.86 -11.13 -6.24
C PRO A 131 13.65 -11.19 -7.76
N THR A 132 13.20 -10.11 -8.40
CA THR A 132 12.75 -10.17 -9.81
C THR A 132 13.68 -9.43 -10.78
N TRP A 133 14.25 -8.30 -10.34
CA TRP A 133 14.87 -7.31 -11.22
C TRP A 133 16.18 -6.74 -10.65
N GLN A 134 17.04 -7.63 -10.14
CA GLN A 134 18.28 -7.29 -9.43
C GLN A 134 19.28 -6.41 -10.22
N HIS A 135 19.15 -6.35 -11.54
CA HIS A 135 20.02 -5.58 -12.44
C HIS A 135 19.26 -4.54 -13.26
N ALA A 136 18.00 -4.28 -12.91
CA ALA A 136 17.19 -3.30 -13.62
C ALA A 136 17.66 -1.88 -13.36
N ASP A 137 17.55 -1.05 -14.39
CA ASP A 137 17.68 0.38 -14.22
C ASP A 137 16.56 0.91 -13.29
N PRO A 138 16.88 1.71 -12.27
CA PRO A 138 15.89 2.24 -11.33
C PRO A 138 14.80 3.10 -11.99
N GLU A 139 15.09 3.77 -13.10
CA GLU A 139 14.15 4.59 -13.85
C GLU A 139 13.17 3.70 -14.63
N ASP A 140 13.66 2.67 -15.33
CA ASP A 140 12.81 1.67 -16.01
C ASP A 140 11.86 0.98 -15.02
N LEU A 141 12.38 0.60 -13.86
CA LEU A 141 11.59 -0.05 -12.81
C LEU A 141 10.51 0.88 -12.26
N ARG A 142 10.85 2.17 -12.11
CA ARG A 142 9.91 3.19 -11.68
C ARG A 142 8.84 3.43 -12.73
N ASP A 143 9.18 3.48 -14.00
CA ASP A 143 8.22 3.66 -15.09
C ASP A 143 7.25 2.48 -15.18
N LEU A 144 7.74 1.25 -14.96
CA LEU A 144 6.87 0.08 -14.88
C LEU A 144 5.91 0.16 -13.69
N LEU A 145 6.40 0.49 -12.49
CA LEU A 145 5.63 0.34 -11.25
C LEU A 145 4.84 1.59 -10.83
N ALA A 146 5.26 2.78 -11.21
CA ALA A 146 4.62 4.03 -10.81
C ALA A 146 3.12 4.07 -11.16
N PRO A 147 2.67 3.62 -12.35
CA PRO A 147 1.24 3.55 -12.64
C PRO A 147 0.49 2.63 -11.66
N TRP A 148 1.05 1.46 -11.34
CA TRP A 148 0.41 0.49 -10.42
C TRP A 148 0.32 1.03 -9.01
N LEU A 149 1.41 1.61 -8.53
CA LEU A 149 1.50 2.23 -7.22
C LEU A 149 0.54 3.42 -7.12
N SER A 150 0.45 4.24 -8.17
CA SER A 150 -0.50 5.37 -8.24
C SER A 150 -1.94 4.90 -8.15
N ALA A 151 -2.29 3.82 -8.88
CA ALA A 151 -3.64 3.27 -8.87
C ALA A 151 -4.04 2.70 -7.50
N VAL A 152 -3.13 1.99 -6.82
CA VAL A 152 -3.45 1.35 -5.52
C VAL A 152 -3.40 2.31 -4.35
N THR A 153 -2.51 3.27 -4.39
CA THR A 153 -2.46 4.30 -3.34
C THR A 153 -3.57 5.32 -3.53
N GLY A 154 -4.03 5.61 -4.74
CA GLY A 154 -5.19 6.47 -5.03
C GLY A 154 -6.57 5.89 -4.67
N HIS A 155 -6.65 4.91 -3.76
CA HIS A 155 -7.86 4.16 -3.39
C HIS A 155 -8.95 5.00 -2.69
N HIS A 156 -8.71 6.29 -2.43
CA HIS A 156 -9.72 7.25 -1.98
C HIS A 156 -10.42 8.00 -3.13
N GLY A 157 -10.36 7.45 -4.34
CA GLY A 157 -11.01 8.00 -5.54
C GLY A 157 -10.28 9.19 -6.17
N ARG A 158 -9.03 9.46 -5.77
CA ARG A 158 -8.17 10.50 -6.34
C ARG A 158 -6.72 10.01 -6.40
N PRO A 159 -6.00 10.22 -7.51
CA PRO A 159 -4.57 9.91 -7.58
C PRO A 159 -3.75 10.68 -6.54
N PRO A 160 -2.58 10.16 -6.12
CA PRO A 160 -1.63 10.85 -5.26
C PRO A 160 -1.32 12.28 -5.70
N ALA A 161 -1.35 13.22 -4.76
CA ALA A 161 -1.08 14.63 -5.05
C ALA A 161 0.44 14.89 -5.07
N LEU A 162 1.05 14.82 -6.24
CA LEU A 162 2.47 15.15 -6.41
C LEU A 162 2.69 16.67 -6.43
N VAL A 163 2.80 17.27 -5.24
CA VAL A 163 3.11 18.69 -5.10
C VAL A 163 4.57 19.01 -5.44
N ASN A 164 4.82 20.27 -5.82
CA ASN A 164 6.18 20.78 -6.00
C ASN A 164 6.85 20.99 -4.63
N ALA A 165 8.08 20.47 -4.48
CA ALA A 165 8.89 20.54 -3.25
C ALA A 165 8.18 20.07 -1.96
N PRO A 166 7.74 18.80 -1.87
CA PRO A 166 7.14 18.25 -0.65
C PRO A 166 8.17 18.18 0.49
N ARG A 167 7.70 18.13 1.75
CA ARG A 167 8.58 17.90 2.90
C ARG A 167 9.38 16.60 2.72
N PRO A 168 10.62 16.51 3.23
CA PRO A 168 11.40 15.28 3.17
C PRO A 168 10.61 14.08 3.72
N LEU A 169 10.67 12.92 3.06
CA LEU A 169 9.97 11.70 3.54
C LEU A 169 10.37 11.34 4.97
N SER A 170 11.61 11.63 5.39
CA SER A 170 12.12 11.41 6.75
C SER A 170 11.33 12.14 7.85
N HIS A 171 10.56 13.17 7.50
CA HIS A 171 9.64 13.85 8.42
C HIS A 171 8.47 12.95 8.85
N ASN A 172 8.02 12.06 7.95
CA ASN A 172 6.91 11.13 8.18
C ASN A 172 7.38 9.69 8.38
N PHE A 173 8.52 9.34 7.82
CA PHE A 173 9.14 8.02 7.90
C PHE A 173 10.56 8.15 8.47
N PRO A 174 10.73 8.42 9.78
CA PRO A 174 12.03 8.33 10.42
C PRO A 174 12.61 6.91 10.27
N GLY A 175 13.91 6.72 10.52
CA GLY A 175 14.62 5.48 10.19
C GLY A 175 13.93 4.19 10.68
N ALA A 176 13.44 4.18 11.92
CA ALA A 176 12.73 3.04 12.49
C ALA A 176 11.39 2.76 11.77
N VAL A 177 10.62 3.80 11.46
CA VAL A 177 9.33 3.69 10.76
C VAL A 177 9.53 3.26 9.31
N SER A 178 10.56 3.79 8.66
CA SER A 178 10.98 3.34 7.33
C SER A 178 11.33 1.85 7.33
N ALA A 179 12.09 1.40 8.33
CA ALA A 179 12.47 0.00 8.47
C ALA A 179 11.25 -0.91 8.67
N ASP A 180 10.32 -0.53 9.55
CA ASP A 180 9.09 -1.28 9.79
C ASP A 180 8.20 -1.34 8.52
N ALA A 181 8.05 -0.23 7.79
CA ALA A 181 7.31 -0.21 6.53
C ALA A 181 7.97 -1.07 5.44
N ILE A 182 9.31 -1.06 5.33
CA ILE A 182 10.06 -1.93 4.42
C ILE A 182 9.91 -3.40 4.81
N ALA A 183 9.97 -3.72 6.09
CA ALA A 183 9.77 -5.09 6.59
C ALA A 183 8.36 -5.59 6.23
N PHE A 184 7.34 -4.75 6.39
CA PHE A 184 5.97 -5.05 5.95
C PHE A 184 5.90 -5.35 4.45
N LEU A 185 6.50 -4.51 3.60
CA LEU A 185 6.53 -4.74 2.15
C LEU A 185 7.18 -6.10 1.81
N ARG A 186 8.28 -6.46 2.48
CA ARG A 186 8.98 -7.75 2.25
C ARG A 186 8.15 -8.95 2.70
N GLU A 187 7.55 -8.89 3.88
CA GLU A 187 6.70 -9.97 4.41
C GLU A 187 5.44 -10.16 3.54
N ALA A 188 4.80 -9.06 3.11
CA ALA A 188 3.68 -9.10 2.18
C ALA A 188 4.08 -9.70 0.82
N LEU A 189 5.27 -9.36 0.32
CA LEU A 189 5.80 -9.91 -0.93
C LEU A 189 6.01 -11.42 -0.81
N GLY A 190 6.71 -11.87 0.23
CA GLY A 190 6.98 -13.30 0.46
C GLY A 190 5.71 -14.13 0.66
N LEU A 191 4.67 -13.54 1.26
CA LEU A 191 3.39 -14.20 1.49
C LEU A 191 2.53 -14.29 0.22
N LEU A 192 2.43 -13.21 -0.54
CA LEU A 192 1.40 -13.06 -1.59
C LEU A 192 1.95 -13.21 -3.02
N LEU A 193 3.24 -12.97 -3.22
CA LEU A 193 3.91 -13.00 -4.52
C LEU A 193 5.35 -13.57 -4.39
N PRO A 194 5.52 -14.81 -3.90
CA PRO A 194 6.85 -15.40 -3.71
C PRO A 194 7.60 -15.63 -5.03
N GLU A 195 6.89 -15.77 -6.15
CA GLU A 195 7.47 -15.96 -7.48
C GLU A 195 8.00 -14.66 -8.12
N GLY A 196 7.73 -13.50 -7.50
CA GLY A 196 8.10 -12.20 -8.04
C GLY A 196 7.11 -11.65 -9.07
N SER A 197 7.46 -10.52 -9.66
CA SER A 197 6.59 -9.84 -10.63
C SER A 197 6.39 -10.66 -11.90
N PRO A 198 5.16 -10.76 -12.46
CA PRO A 198 4.92 -11.45 -13.72
C PRO A 198 5.35 -10.65 -14.96
N PHE A 199 5.81 -9.42 -14.78
CA PHE A 199 6.11 -8.50 -15.88
C PHE A 199 7.60 -8.54 -16.26
N ASN A 200 7.85 -8.32 -17.55
CA ASN A 200 9.20 -8.20 -18.10
C ASN A 200 9.53 -6.72 -18.29
N LEU A 201 10.57 -6.23 -17.61
CA LEU A 201 11.02 -4.84 -17.74
C LEU A 201 11.50 -4.46 -19.13
N ALA A 202 11.96 -5.44 -19.94
CA ALA A 202 12.34 -5.19 -21.32
C ALA A 202 11.13 -4.95 -22.24
N ASP A 203 9.91 -5.26 -21.78
CA ASP A 203 8.68 -5.10 -22.54
C ASP A 203 7.87 -3.89 -22.05
N TYR A 204 8.29 -2.71 -22.50
CA TYR A 204 7.61 -1.44 -22.23
C TYR A 204 6.14 -1.41 -22.69
N SER A 205 5.70 -2.33 -23.57
CA SER A 205 4.30 -2.40 -23.97
C SER A 205 3.37 -2.77 -22.80
N GLN A 206 3.88 -3.50 -21.81
CA GLN A 206 3.12 -3.88 -20.60
C GLN A 206 2.81 -2.66 -19.72
N VAL A 207 3.74 -1.69 -19.63
CA VAL A 207 3.53 -0.41 -18.92
C VAL A 207 2.42 0.40 -19.59
N GLN A 208 2.48 0.49 -20.91
CA GLN A 208 1.48 1.21 -21.70
C GLN A 208 0.11 0.54 -21.63
N ALA A 209 0.09 -0.79 -21.66
CA ALA A 209 -1.12 -1.59 -21.50
C ALA A 209 -1.73 -1.35 -20.11
N PHE A 210 -0.94 -1.48 -19.04
CA PHE A 210 -1.46 -1.27 -17.69
C PHE A 210 -1.99 0.14 -17.48
N SER A 211 -1.32 1.17 -17.98
CA SER A 211 -1.79 2.54 -17.87
C SER A 211 -3.24 2.71 -18.36
N ARG A 212 -3.65 1.95 -19.39
CA ARG A 212 -5.02 1.97 -19.94
C ARG A 212 -6.07 1.26 -19.07
N VAL A 213 -5.64 0.38 -18.18
CA VAL A 213 -6.51 -0.40 -17.26
C VAL A 213 -6.27 -0.05 -15.78
N SER A 214 -5.40 0.90 -15.50
CA SER A 214 -5.03 1.33 -14.14
C SER A 214 -6.24 1.82 -13.31
N TRP A 215 -7.23 2.40 -13.97
CA TRP A 215 -8.49 2.82 -13.35
C TRP A 215 -9.34 1.64 -12.84
N LEU A 216 -9.29 0.48 -13.49
CA LEU A 216 -9.95 -0.74 -12.99
C LEU A 216 -9.30 -1.20 -11.70
N MET A 217 -7.96 -1.08 -11.61
CA MET A 217 -7.23 -1.37 -10.39
C MET A 217 -7.67 -0.41 -9.27
N ALA A 218 -7.71 0.89 -9.53
CA ALA A 218 -8.17 1.87 -8.54
C ALA A 218 -9.59 1.54 -8.04
N GLY A 219 -10.51 1.14 -8.94
CA GLY A 219 -11.85 0.69 -8.56
C GLY A 219 -11.85 -0.58 -7.70
N LEU A 220 -11.01 -1.57 -8.03
CA LEU A 220 -10.84 -2.78 -7.22
C LEU A 220 -10.32 -2.46 -5.82
N ALA A 221 -9.34 -1.56 -5.70
CA ALA A 221 -8.78 -1.15 -4.41
C ALA A 221 -9.83 -0.45 -3.53
N VAL A 222 -10.63 0.45 -4.10
CA VAL A 222 -11.74 1.10 -3.41
C VAL A 222 -12.75 0.06 -2.91
N ALA A 223 -13.19 -0.85 -3.80
CA ALA A 223 -14.19 -1.86 -3.46
C ALA A 223 -13.69 -2.81 -2.37
N ALA A 224 -12.43 -3.27 -2.47
CA ALA A 224 -11.83 -4.17 -1.50
C ALA A 224 -11.63 -3.49 -0.13
N ASP A 225 -11.17 -2.23 -0.07
CA ASP A 225 -11.06 -1.49 1.19
C ASP A 225 -12.43 -1.35 1.88
N TRP A 226 -13.46 -0.93 1.14
CA TRP A 226 -14.80 -0.75 1.70
C TRP A 226 -15.43 -2.05 2.20
N MET A 227 -15.27 -3.14 1.46
CA MET A 227 -15.77 -4.45 1.86
C MET A 227 -14.98 -5.04 3.04
N SER A 228 -13.68 -4.75 3.15
CA SER A 228 -12.86 -5.18 4.30
C SER A 228 -13.30 -4.55 5.61
N VAL A 229 -13.78 -3.29 5.56
CA VAL A 229 -14.38 -2.62 6.71
C VAL A 229 -15.72 -3.28 7.07
N SER A 230 -16.50 -3.67 6.06
CA SER A 230 -17.82 -4.31 6.21
C SER A 230 -17.76 -5.72 6.80
N ALA A 231 -16.71 -6.49 6.49
CA ALA A 231 -16.46 -7.82 7.06
C ALA A 231 -16.00 -7.76 8.54
N ASN A 232 -15.57 -6.59 9.01
CA ASN A 232 -15.05 -6.34 10.36
C ASN A 232 -16.02 -5.49 11.22
N ILE A 233 -17.29 -5.33 10.81
CA ILE A 233 -18.24 -4.44 11.52
C ILE A 233 -18.66 -5.05 12.86
N ASP A 234 -18.02 -4.53 13.91
CA ASP A 234 -18.65 -3.75 14.97
C ASP A 234 -17.70 -2.59 15.40
N GLY A 235 -17.71 -1.45 14.68
CA GLY A 235 -17.27 -0.16 15.24
C GLY A 235 -16.09 0.61 14.58
N PHE A 236 -15.62 0.25 13.38
CA PHE A 236 -14.55 1.00 12.70
C PHE A 236 -15.09 1.97 11.65
N MET A 237 -14.94 3.28 11.88
CA MET A 237 -15.16 4.31 10.85
C MET A 237 -13.82 4.82 10.30
N PRO A 238 -13.71 5.15 9.00
CA PRO A 238 -12.56 5.86 8.49
C PRO A 238 -12.44 7.20 9.21
N ALA A 239 -11.23 7.55 9.67
CA ALA A 239 -10.96 8.88 10.20
C ALA A 239 -11.35 9.90 9.12
N SER A 240 -12.30 10.79 9.43
CA SER A 240 -12.83 11.74 8.45
C SER A 240 -11.71 12.65 7.93
N ASP A 241 -11.48 12.64 6.62
CA ASP A 241 -10.52 13.46 5.85
C ASP A 241 -10.86 14.97 5.82
N HIS A 242 -11.63 15.48 6.79
CA HIS A 242 -12.05 16.87 6.83
C HIS A 242 -11.22 17.67 7.84
N PRO A 243 -10.35 18.60 7.37
CA PRO A 243 -9.85 19.64 8.25
C PRO A 243 -11.04 20.52 8.69
N ARG A 244 -11.19 20.71 10.00
CA ARG A 244 -11.92 21.86 10.54
C ARG A 244 -11.02 23.07 10.55
#